data_AF-A0A9E7PMW3-F1
#
_entry.id   AF-A0A9E7PMW3-F1
#
_cell.length_a   1.000
_cell.length_b   1.000
_cell.length_c   1.000
_cell.angle_alpha   90.00
_cell.angle_beta   90.00
_cell.angle_gamma   90.00
#
_symmetry.space_group_name_H-M   'P 1'
#
loop_
_entity.id
_entity.type
_entity.pdbx_description
1 polymer ?
#
loop_
_entity_poly.entity_id
_entity_poly.type
_entity_poly.pdbx_seq_one_letter_code
_entity_poly.pdbx_strand_id
1 'polypeptide(L)'
;MTKTVIRDLATLRFVDIGENVVFLGLPGVGKTHLAIGLGVAAIEQRIPVIFLNASVLIERLKEAHHIGQLNRYLKKLTRPCVLIIDEIGYLPFDADAAYCFFQLISRRYETCVGKTEKVRILF
;
A
#
# COMPACT_ATOMS: atom_id res chain seq x y z
N MET A 1 -5.87 19.20 0.11
CA MET A 1 -6.82 18.35 0.89
C MET A 1 -7.50 19.20 1.96
N THR A 2 -8.80 19.06 2.16
CA THR A 2 -9.54 19.77 3.21
C THR A 2 -9.31 19.10 4.58
N LYS A 3 -9.30 19.89 5.66
CA LYS A 3 -9.10 19.38 7.03
C LYS A 3 -10.07 18.26 7.42
N THR A 4 -11.27 18.27 6.85
CA THR A 4 -12.32 17.26 7.07
C THR A 4 -11.91 15.89 6.56
N VAL A 5 -11.31 15.79 5.36
CA VAL A 5 -10.86 14.52 4.78
C VAL A 5 -9.75 13.89 5.62
N ILE A 6 -8.81 14.70 6.12
CA ILE A 6 -7.72 14.21 6.96
C ILE A 6 -8.27 13.65 8.28
N ARG A 7 -9.26 14.31 8.88
CA ARG A 7 -9.91 13.83 10.10
C ARG A 7 -10.68 12.53 9.87
N ASP A 8 -11.36 12.39 8.73
CA ASP A 8 -12.04 11.16 8.37
C ASP A 8 -11.05 10.01 8.16
N LEU A 9 -9.95 10.24 7.44
CA LEU A 9 -8.87 9.26 7.28
C LEU A 9 -8.27 8.83 8.62
N ALA A 10 -8.13 9.75 9.58
CA ALA A 10 -7.62 9.44 10.92
C ALA A 10 -8.52 8.50 11.73
N THR A 11 -9.80 8.36 11.36
CA THR A 11 -10.69 7.34 11.97
C THR A 11 -10.32 5.92 11.55
N LEU A 12 -9.50 5.77 10.49
CA LEU A 12 -9.19 4.51 9.84
C LEU A 12 -10.41 3.77 9.30
N ARG A 13 -11.58 4.44 9.19
CA ARG A 13 -12.78 3.84 8.59
C ARG A 13 -12.50 3.33 7.18
N PHE A 14 -11.62 4.02 6.44
CA PHE A 14 -11.16 3.53 5.14
C PHE A 14 -10.74 2.08 5.33
N VAL A 15 -9.84 1.74 6.29
CA VAL A 15 -9.35 0.40 6.66
C VAL A 15 -10.43 -0.65 6.90
N ASP A 16 -11.66 -0.24 7.19
CA ASP A 16 -12.80 -1.15 7.29
C ASP A 16 -13.60 -1.36 5.99
N ILE A 17 -13.67 -0.42 5.07
CA ILE A 17 -14.60 -0.46 3.93
C ILE A 17 -14.01 -0.93 2.58
N GLY A 18 -12.80 -1.47 2.56
CA GLY A 18 -12.02 -1.84 1.38
C GLY A 18 -11.30 -0.70 0.61
N GLU A 19 -11.51 0.58 0.91
CA GLU A 19 -10.98 1.71 0.13
C GLU A 19 -9.45 1.99 0.15
N ASN A 20 -8.86 2.18 -1.02
CA ASN A 20 -7.50 2.69 -1.17
C ASN A 20 -7.45 4.20 -0.95
N VAL A 21 -6.31 4.71 -0.46
CA VAL A 21 -6.11 6.14 -0.21
C VAL A 21 -4.91 6.60 -1.03
N VAL A 22 -5.09 7.69 -1.78
CA VAL A 22 -4.04 8.20 -2.67
C VAL A 22 -3.83 9.69 -2.38
N PHE A 23 -2.64 10.04 -1.91
CA PHE A 23 -2.13 11.37 -1.75
C PHE A 23 -1.45 11.81 -3.05
N LEU A 24 -2.10 12.74 -3.76
CA LEU A 24 -1.53 13.37 -4.95
C LEU A 24 -1.21 14.83 -4.64
N GLY A 25 -0.05 15.30 -5.11
CA GLY A 25 0.37 16.69 -4.94
C GLY A 25 1.86 16.90 -5.22
N LEU A 26 2.29 18.16 -5.23
CA LEU A 26 3.68 18.56 -5.44
C LEU A 26 4.63 17.93 -4.39
N PRO A 27 5.92 17.74 -4.70
CA PRO A 27 6.92 17.34 -3.70
C PRO A 27 6.93 18.33 -2.52
N GLY A 28 7.22 17.84 -1.32
CA GLY A 28 7.32 18.69 -0.12
C GLY A 28 6.01 19.07 0.59
N VAL A 29 4.83 18.68 0.08
CA VAL A 29 3.53 19.02 0.71
C VAL A 29 3.09 18.09 1.85
N GLY A 30 3.99 17.22 2.34
CA GLY A 30 3.74 16.35 3.51
C GLY A 30 2.96 15.06 3.24
N LYS A 31 2.90 14.57 1.99
CA LYS A 31 2.21 13.31 1.62
C LYS A 31 2.73 12.10 2.40
N THR A 32 4.04 11.88 2.35
CA THR A 32 4.71 10.84 3.13
C THR A 32 4.44 10.97 4.63
N HIS A 33 4.44 12.20 5.15
CA HIS A 33 4.16 12.45 6.57
C HIS A 33 2.72 12.05 6.94
N LEU A 34 1.75 12.37 6.09
CA LEU A 34 0.36 11.94 6.28
C LEU A 34 0.21 10.41 6.21
N ALA A 35 0.84 9.77 5.22
CA ALA A 35 0.81 8.32 5.08
C ALA A 35 1.42 7.62 6.31
N ILE A 36 2.57 8.09 6.80
CA ILE A 36 3.20 7.60 8.03
C ILE A 36 2.29 7.84 9.24
N GLY A 37 1.70 9.02 9.37
CA GLY A 37 0.77 9.33 10.47
C GLY A 37 -0.43 8.39 10.52
N LEU A 38 -1.02 8.06 9.36
CA LEU A 38 -2.08 7.06 9.26
C LEU A 38 -1.58 5.65 9.59
N GLY A 39 -0.35 5.31 9.18
CA GLY A 39 0.30 4.06 9.54
C GLY A 39 0.50 3.93 11.06
N VAL A 40 0.95 4.99 11.72
CA VAL A 40 1.11 5.03 13.19
C VAL A 40 -0.24 4.85 13.88
N ALA A 41 -1.27 5.59 13.46
CA ALA A 41 -2.62 5.46 14.00
C ALA A 41 -3.17 4.02 13.85
N ALA A 42 -2.86 3.36 12.73
CA ALA A 42 -3.22 1.96 12.51
C ALA A 42 -2.47 1.01 13.45
N ILE A 43 -1.17 1.22 13.65
CA ILE A 43 -0.36 0.44 14.60
C ILE A 43 -0.89 0.59 16.04
N GLU A 44 -1.28 1.80 16.45
CA GLU A 44 -1.89 2.06 17.76
C GLU A 44 -3.18 1.27 17.98
N GLN A 45 -3.93 1.01 16.91
CA GLN A 45 -5.12 0.15 16.91
C GLN A 45 -4.80 -1.35 16.69
N ARG A 46 -3.52 -1.74 16.78
CA ARG A 46 -3.03 -3.11 16.55
C ARG A 46 -3.28 -3.65 15.14
N ILE A 47 -3.45 -2.76 14.16
CA ILE A 47 -3.60 -3.12 12.76
C ILE A 47 -2.18 -3.29 12.18
N PRO A 48 -1.86 -4.44 11.57
CA PRO A 48 -0.53 -4.66 10.99
C PRO A 48 -0.32 -3.78 9.76
N VAL A 49 0.79 -3.03 9.77
CA VAL A 49 1.19 -2.09 8.71
C VAL A 49 2.55 -2.49 8.15
N ILE A 50 2.70 -2.42 6.83
CA ILE A 50 4.00 -2.42 6.15
C ILE A 50 4.16 -1.09 5.44
N PHE A 51 5.33 -0.49 5.54
CA PHE A 51 5.74 0.66 4.73
C PHE A 51 6.89 0.26 3.81
N LEU A 52 6.80 0.58 2.53
CA LEU A 52 7.83 0.33 1.54
C LEU A 52 7.94 1.53 0.59
N ASN A 53 9.15 1.82 0.14
CA ASN A 53 9.35 2.66 -1.03
C ASN A 53 8.99 1.87 -2.30
N ALA A 54 8.37 2.51 -3.28
CA ALA A 54 7.99 1.89 -4.55
C ALA A 54 9.19 1.26 -5.27
N SER A 55 10.36 1.91 -5.26
CA SER A 55 11.59 1.38 -5.87
C SER A 55 11.95 0.00 -5.32
N VAL A 56 12.06 -0.09 -4.00
CA VAL A 56 12.40 -1.30 -3.25
C VAL A 56 11.32 -2.37 -3.42
N LEU A 57 10.05 -1.97 -3.46
CA LEU A 57 8.95 -2.90 -3.70
C LEU A 57 9.08 -3.57 -5.07
N ILE A 58 9.30 -2.77 -6.12
CA ILE A 58 9.40 -3.26 -7.49
C ILE A 58 10.63 -4.13 -7.69
N GLU A 59 11.78 -3.71 -7.18
CA GLU A 59 13.00 -4.51 -7.23
C GLU A 59 12.78 -5.90 -6.62
N ARG A 60 12.18 -5.97 -5.42
CA ARG A 60 11.89 -7.25 -4.74
C ARG A 60 10.83 -8.07 -5.44
N LEU A 61 9.84 -7.44 -6.06
CA LEU A 61 8.83 -8.13 -6.86
C LEU A 61 9.46 -8.78 -8.10
N LYS A 62 10.34 -8.06 -8.80
CA LYS A 62 11.07 -8.56 -9.96
C LYS A 62 12.02 -9.69 -9.58
N GLU A 63 12.80 -9.52 -8.52
CA GLU A 63 13.68 -10.57 -8.02
C GLU A 63 12.89 -11.84 -7.69
N ALA A 64 11.80 -11.70 -6.93
CA ALA A 64 10.92 -12.82 -6.60
C ALA A 64 10.30 -13.46 -7.86
N HIS A 65 9.99 -12.68 -8.89
CA HIS A 65 9.51 -13.21 -10.16
C HIS A 65 10.58 -14.03 -10.89
N HIS A 66 11.80 -13.52 -11.00
CA HIS A 66 12.91 -14.20 -11.67
C HIS A 66 13.29 -15.53 -11.00
N ILE A 67 13.22 -15.61 -9.67
CA ILE A 67 13.52 -16.84 -8.92
C ILE A 67 12.29 -17.76 -8.73
N GLY A 68 11.15 -17.45 -9.35
CA GLY A 68 9.93 -18.26 -9.25
C GLY A 68 9.21 -18.20 -7.88
N GLN A 69 9.53 -17.23 -7.04
CA GLN A 69 8.96 -17.06 -5.69
C GLN A 69 7.95 -15.90 -5.58
N LEU A 70 7.50 -15.32 -6.69
CA LEU A 70 6.56 -14.19 -6.72
C LEU A 70 5.33 -14.44 -5.85
N ASN A 71 4.70 -15.62 -5.99
CA ASN A 71 3.53 -16.00 -5.19
C ASN A 71 3.79 -15.98 -3.68
N ARG A 72 4.98 -16.40 -3.23
CA ARG A 72 5.35 -16.39 -1.82
C ARG A 72 5.51 -14.95 -1.32
N TYR A 73 6.13 -14.10 -2.13
CA TYR A 73 6.34 -12.70 -1.78
C TYR A 73 5.02 -11.90 -1.77
N LEU A 74 4.15 -12.12 -2.75
CA LEU A 74 2.81 -11.54 -2.80
C LEU A 74 1.97 -11.94 -1.58
N LYS A 75 2.05 -13.20 -1.11
CA LYS A 75 1.41 -13.64 0.15
C LYS A 75 1.91 -12.85 1.37
N LYS A 76 3.21 -12.57 1.44
CA LYS A 76 3.78 -11.74 2.52
C LYS A 76 3.23 -10.30 2.47
N LEU A 77 3.08 -9.75 1.26
CA LEU A 77 2.56 -8.42 1.02
C LEU A 77 1.03 -8.32 1.05
N THR A 78 0.30 -9.42 1.18
CA THR A 78 -1.17 -9.43 1.31
C THR A 78 -1.65 -9.75 2.72
N ARG A 79 -0.78 -10.30 3.60
CA ARG A 79 -1.11 -10.50 5.01
C ARG A 79 -1.37 -9.22 5.83
N PRO A 80 -0.58 -8.14 5.72
CA PRO A 80 -0.79 -6.94 6.53
C PRO A 80 -1.99 -6.15 6.03
N CYS A 81 -2.80 -5.66 6.96
CA CYS A 81 -3.99 -4.90 6.63
C CYS A 81 -3.66 -3.55 5.94
N VAL A 82 -2.52 -2.94 6.25
CA VAL A 82 -2.12 -1.69 5.59
C VAL A 82 -0.77 -1.87 4.93
N LEU A 83 -0.68 -1.53 3.65
CA LEU A 83 0.56 -1.46 2.88
C LEU A 83 0.72 -0.03 2.39
N ILE A 84 1.69 0.69 2.92
CA ILE A 84 2.02 2.04 2.46
C ILE A 84 3.12 1.90 1.41
N ILE A 85 2.90 2.50 0.24
CA ILE A 85 3.84 2.50 -0.88
C ILE A 85 4.19 3.96 -1.18
N ASP A 86 5.36 4.39 -0.78
CA ASP A 86 5.79 5.78 -1.01
C ASP A 86 6.52 5.93 -2.35
N GLU A 87 6.53 7.17 -2.88
CA GLU A 87 7.32 7.58 -4.05
C GLU A 87 7.03 6.87 -5.39
N ILE A 88 5.81 6.35 -5.59
CA ILE A 88 5.47 5.63 -6.84
C ILE A 88 5.64 6.47 -8.12
N GLY A 89 5.45 7.79 -8.01
CA GLY A 89 5.40 8.70 -9.17
C GLY A 89 6.74 8.93 -9.86
N TYR A 90 7.85 8.43 -9.32
CA TYR A 90 9.19 8.67 -9.85
C TYR A 90 9.83 7.44 -10.51
N LEU A 91 9.16 6.27 -10.49
CA LEU A 91 9.73 5.05 -11.07
C LEU A 91 9.28 4.84 -12.53
N PRO A 92 10.22 4.65 -13.48
CA PRO A 92 9.87 4.08 -14.78
C PRO A 92 9.54 2.60 -14.58
N PHE A 93 8.28 2.24 -14.77
CA PHE A 93 7.85 0.84 -14.78
C PHE A 93 8.19 0.22 -16.13
N ASP A 94 9.10 -0.75 -16.14
CA ASP A 94 9.21 -1.68 -17.27
C ASP A 94 8.02 -2.67 -17.26
N ALA A 95 7.87 -3.45 -18.34
CA ALA A 95 6.74 -4.37 -18.50
C ALA A 95 6.66 -5.41 -17.36
N ASP A 96 7.80 -5.91 -16.92
CA ASP A 96 7.89 -6.90 -15.83
C ASP A 96 7.48 -6.28 -14.48
N ALA A 97 7.95 -5.07 -14.18
CA ALA A 97 7.57 -4.31 -13.01
C ALA A 97 6.07 -4.03 -12.99
N ALA A 98 5.51 -3.57 -14.12
CA ALA A 98 4.09 -3.29 -14.26
C ALA A 98 3.24 -4.55 -14.03
N TYR A 99 3.65 -5.69 -14.61
CA TYR A 99 2.99 -6.97 -14.42
C TYR A 99 3.01 -7.43 -12.95
N CYS A 100 4.18 -7.43 -12.30
CA CYS A 100 4.30 -7.88 -10.91
C CYS A 100 3.54 -6.96 -9.96
N PHE A 101 3.59 -5.65 -10.20
CA PHE A 101 2.85 -4.67 -9.42
C PHE A 101 1.34 -4.85 -9.61
N PHE A 102 0.86 -5.04 -10.84
CA PHE A 102 -0.55 -5.34 -11.11
C PHE A 102 -1.03 -6.60 -10.39
N GLN A 103 -0.21 -7.66 -10.33
CA GLN A 103 -0.54 -8.86 -9.55
C GLN A 103 -0.69 -8.56 -8.06
N LEU A 104 0.17 -7.68 -7.51
CA LEU A 104 0.03 -7.25 -6.13
C LEU A 104 -1.31 -6.53 -5.91
N ILE A 105 -1.64 -5.53 -6.73
CA ILE A 105 -2.89 -4.77 -6.62
C ILE A 105 -4.11 -5.71 -6.70
N SER A 106 -4.13 -6.58 -7.71
CA SER A 106 -5.25 -7.50 -7.96
C SER A 106 -5.46 -8.44 -6.78
N ARG A 107 -4.37 -9.02 -6.26
CA ARG A 107 -4.45 -9.92 -5.11
C ARG A 107 -4.90 -9.20 -3.84
N ARG A 108 -4.48 -7.94 -3.66
CA ARG A 108 -4.95 -7.11 -2.55
C ARG A 108 -6.45 -6.80 -2.64
N TYR A 109 -7.00 -6.66 -3.84
CA TYR A 109 -8.42 -6.39 -4.07
C TYR A 109 -9.30 -7.64 -3.84
N GLU A 110 -8.85 -8.82 -4.29
CA GLU A 110 -9.60 -10.07 -4.14
C GLU A 110 -9.75 -10.53 -2.67
N THR A 111 -8.76 -10.24 -1.82
CA THR A 111 -8.81 -10.57 -0.39
C THR A 111 -9.81 -9.70 0.40
N CYS A 112 -10.36 -8.63 -0.19
CA CYS A 112 -11.36 -7.78 0.46
C CYS A 112 -12.76 -8.42 0.56
N VAL A 113 -13.03 -9.56 -0.08
CA VAL A 113 -14.34 -10.24 0.00
C VAL A 113 -14.39 -11.18 1.21
N GLY A 114 -14.77 -10.62 2.37
CA GLY A 114 -15.24 -11.39 3.52
C GLY A 114 -14.17 -11.75 4.56
N LYS A 115 -14.23 -11.05 5.70
CA LYS A 115 -13.54 -11.33 6.98
C LYS A 115 -11.99 -11.22 6.97
N THR A 116 -11.53 -10.18 7.66
CA THR A 116 -10.27 -10.15 8.43
C THR A 116 -8.92 -10.04 7.70
N GLU A 117 -8.85 -9.63 6.44
CA GLU A 117 -7.56 -9.31 5.78
C GLU A 117 -7.77 -8.14 4.78
N LYS A 118 -8.04 -6.93 5.30
CA LYS A 118 -8.33 -5.74 4.47
C LYS A 118 -7.05 -4.99 4.22
N VAL A 119 -6.66 -4.82 2.97
CA VAL A 119 -5.26 -4.74 2.54
C VAL A 119 -5.17 -3.53 1.59
N ARG A 120 -4.74 -2.37 2.12
CA ARG A 120 -4.78 -1.09 1.38
C ARG A 120 -3.46 -0.50 1.00
N ILE A 121 -3.50 0.30 -0.05
CA ILE A 121 -2.37 1.05 -0.56
C ILE A 121 -2.58 2.53 -0.25
N LEU A 122 -1.61 3.09 0.47
CA LEU A 122 -1.42 4.52 0.68
C LEU A 122 -0.29 4.95 -0.26
N PHE A 123 -0.62 5.72 -1.29
CA PHE A 123 0.34 6.57 -2.03
C PHE A 123 0.28 7.98 -1.47
#